data_AF-B1YMP9-F1
#
_entry.id   AF-B1YMP9-F1
#
_cell.length_a   1.000
_cell.length_b   1.000
_cell.length_c   1.000
_cell.angle_alpha   90.00
_cell.angle_beta   90.00
_cell.angle_gamma   90.00
#
_symmetry.space_group_name_H-M   'P 1'
#
loop_
_entity.id
_entity.type
_entity.pdbx_description
1 polymer ?
#
loop_
_entity_poly.entity_id
_entity_poly.type
_entity_poly.pdbx_seq_one_letter_code
_entity_poly.pdbx_strand_id
1 'polypeptide(L)'
;MKKWLLPVSILLMLVSIGTLIFLLIGNTKEPETNITQGDTKTESAASSETKEDPLKPSEIFKKEFKSLSTNQVELPKTLTIDSLKVKTNIEQVGLDKKGAMGTPKNEQQVGWYKFGPRPGDVGNAVIDGHTDTKTGPAVFYQLHELKKGDKINIKDESGRNLVFRVKKLVEYGHLDAPLEKIFGASDQRNLNLITCIGTYDENEGTYDNRLVVFTELDQKASDPVKTPPKPATNVRVSSGFVNWYASTDDEVVTYNIYQEQDGKRKKLGSTESIERKAFPLPQDTTGRFIITAVNKAGIESEEAFSAVQK
;
A
#
# COMPACT_ATOMS: atom_id res chain seq x y z
N MET A 1 43.29 -48.15 28.39
CA MET A 1 43.01 -47.78 29.80
C MET A 1 42.54 -46.34 29.87
N LYS A 2 41.27 -46.10 30.23
CA LYS A 2 40.71 -44.89 30.87
C LYS A 2 39.25 -45.21 31.24
N LYS A 3 38.76 -44.74 32.39
CA LYS A 3 37.40 -44.98 32.90
C LYS A 3 36.83 -43.69 33.49
N TRP A 4 35.60 -43.35 33.17
CA TRP A 4 34.57 -42.72 34.01
C TRP A 4 33.25 -42.78 33.20
N LEU A 5 32.18 -43.42 33.65
CA LEU A 5 31.35 -43.20 34.85
C LEU A 5 30.43 -41.97 34.72
N LEU A 6 29.15 -42.25 34.44
CA LEU A 6 28.00 -41.43 34.80
C LEU A 6 27.04 -42.30 35.63
N PRO A 7 26.36 -41.77 36.65
CA PRO A 7 25.56 -42.55 37.60
C PRO A 7 24.15 -42.91 37.11
N VAL A 8 23.51 -43.80 37.86
CA VAL A 8 22.18 -44.38 37.61
C VAL A 8 21.15 -43.84 38.62
N SER A 9 19.87 -43.86 38.22
CA SER A 9 18.66 -43.63 39.03
C SER A 9 18.33 -42.20 39.50
N ILE A 10 17.09 -41.79 39.24
CA ILE A 10 16.03 -41.59 40.25
C ILE A 10 14.69 -42.08 39.65
N LEU A 11 13.83 -42.71 40.46
CA LEU A 11 12.52 -43.29 40.10
C LEU A 11 11.63 -43.32 41.37
N LEU A 12 10.29 -43.44 41.23
CA LEU A 12 9.25 -43.51 42.29
C LEU A 12 8.98 -42.13 42.96
N MET A 13 7.79 -41.72 43.44
CA MET A 13 6.42 -42.26 43.73
C MET A 13 5.36 -41.15 43.41
N LEU A 14 4.02 -41.27 43.38
CA LEU A 14 2.93 -42.29 43.28
C LEU A 14 1.66 -41.49 42.81
N VAL A 15 0.86 -41.92 41.82
CA VAL A 15 -0.40 -42.73 41.90
C VAL A 15 -1.62 -42.09 42.60
N SER A 16 -2.81 -42.26 41.97
CA SER A 16 -4.18 -41.91 42.40
C SER A 16 -4.57 -40.41 42.32
N ILE A 17 -5.83 -40.01 42.12
CA ILE A 17 -7.12 -40.75 42.11
C ILE A 17 -7.84 -40.60 40.76
N GLY A 18 -8.59 -41.62 40.35
CA GLY A 18 -9.58 -41.55 39.27
C GLY A 18 -10.90 -42.24 39.67
N THR A 19 -11.89 -42.20 38.78
CA THR A 19 -13.33 -42.49 39.03
C THR A 19 -14.03 -41.42 39.89
N LEU A 20 -15.33 -41.13 39.74
CA LEU A 20 -16.38 -41.79 38.98
C LEU A 20 -17.41 -40.76 38.45
N ILE A 21 -18.00 -40.98 37.27
CA ILE A 21 -19.46 -41.09 37.03
C ILE A 21 -19.72 -41.31 35.53
N PHE A 22 -20.80 -42.03 35.22
CA PHE A 22 -21.14 -42.60 33.91
C PHE A 22 -22.35 -41.88 33.28
N LEU A 23 -22.54 -42.04 31.96
CA LEU A 23 -23.76 -41.72 31.20
C LEU A 23 -24.27 -40.26 31.18
N LEU A 24 -24.24 -39.64 30.00
CA LEU A 24 -25.44 -39.62 29.15
C LEU A 24 -25.08 -39.32 27.68
N ILE A 25 -26.00 -39.63 26.75
CA ILE A 25 -25.77 -39.62 25.31
C ILE A 25 -26.58 -38.51 24.64
N GLY A 26 -25.95 -37.78 23.71
CA GLY A 26 -26.58 -37.24 22.50
C GLY A 26 -27.53 -36.05 22.66
N ASN A 27 -27.03 -34.84 22.39
CA ASN A 27 -27.58 -33.99 21.31
C ASN A 27 -26.71 -32.75 21.09
N THR A 28 -25.98 -32.70 19.97
CA THR A 28 -25.42 -31.46 19.44
C THR A 28 -26.49 -30.78 18.59
N LYS A 29 -27.11 -29.73 19.12
CA LYS A 29 -27.88 -28.77 18.31
C LYS A 29 -27.03 -27.55 18.00
N GLU A 30 -27.20 -27.02 16.79
CA GLU A 30 -26.53 -25.83 16.30
C GLU A 30 -27.10 -24.56 16.96
N PRO A 31 -26.31 -23.48 17.09
CA PRO A 31 -26.83 -22.17 17.51
C PRO A 31 -27.50 -21.48 16.31
N GLU A 32 -28.83 -21.65 16.19
CA GLU A 32 -29.63 -20.88 15.23
C GLU A 32 -29.62 -19.37 15.52
N THR A 33 -29.93 -18.57 14.51
CA THR A 33 -29.78 -17.11 14.50
C THR A 33 -30.79 -16.39 15.39
N ASN A 34 -30.32 -15.58 16.34
CA ASN A 34 -31.14 -14.59 17.04
C ASN A 34 -31.44 -13.39 16.13
N ILE A 35 -32.62 -13.40 15.49
CA ILE A 35 -33.26 -12.18 14.97
C ILE A 35 -34.64 -12.06 15.64
N THR A 36 -34.75 -11.19 16.63
CA THR A 36 -36.02 -10.91 17.31
C THR A 36 -36.85 -9.92 16.50
N GLN A 37 -37.98 -10.39 15.96
CA GLN A 37 -38.95 -9.54 15.28
C GLN A 37 -39.82 -8.81 16.31
N GLY A 38 -39.72 -7.48 16.38
CA GLY A 38 -40.48 -6.65 17.31
C GLY A 38 -41.72 -6.03 16.68
N ASP A 39 -42.91 -6.47 17.08
CA ASP A 39 -44.17 -5.83 16.70
C ASP A 39 -44.23 -4.38 17.17
N THR A 40 -44.59 -3.46 16.27
CA THR A 40 -44.74 -2.04 16.58
C THR A 40 -46.18 -1.61 16.39
N LYS A 41 -46.88 -1.35 17.50
CA LYS A 41 -48.19 -0.68 17.51
C LYS A 41 -48.14 0.52 18.44
N THR A 42 -48.05 1.73 17.90
CA THR A 42 -48.51 2.97 18.54
C THR A 42 -48.83 4.01 17.47
N GLU A 43 -50.11 4.43 17.49
CA GLU A 43 -50.65 5.78 17.31
C GLU A 43 -49.94 6.85 16.47
N SER A 44 -50.74 7.62 15.71
CA SER A 44 -50.29 8.73 14.87
C SER A 44 -50.10 10.03 15.66
N ALA A 45 -48.91 10.62 15.58
CA ALA A 45 -48.68 12.04 15.83
C ALA A 45 -47.90 12.62 14.64
N ALA A 46 -48.41 13.70 14.04
CA ALA A 46 -47.84 14.28 12.83
C ALA A 46 -46.70 15.26 13.15
N SER A 47 -45.49 14.95 12.65
CA SER A 47 -44.41 15.93 12.45
C SER A 47 -43.94 15.84 11.00
N SER A 48 -43.76 16.99 10.35
CA SER A 48 -43.47 17.07 8.91
C SER A 48 -41.97 17.07 8.63
N GLU A 49 -41.29 15.97 9.00
CA GLU A 49 -39.88 15.76 8.67
C GLU A 49 -39.72 14.85 7.46
N THR A 50 -38.88 15.28 6.51
CA THR A 50 -38.55 14.52 5.31
C THR A 50 -37.78 13.27 5.68
N LYS A 51 -38.42 12.09 5.61
CA LYS A 51 -37.74 10.81 5.78
C LYS A 51 -36.73 10.58 4.66
N GLU A 52 -35.47 10.97 4.88
CA GLU A 52 -34.36 10.36 4.15
C GLU A 52 -34.28 8.86 4.51
N ASP A 53 -33.90 8.07 3.52
CA ASP A 53 -33.72 6.63 3.64
C ASP A 53 -32.48 6.34 4.51
N PRO A 54 -32.61 5.61 5.64
CA PRO A 54 -31.49 5.38 6.57
C PRO A 54 -30.36 4.53 5.98
N LEU A 55 -30.54 3.93 4.80
CA LEU A 55 -29.49 3.23 4.06
C LEU A 55 -28.87 4.06 2.93
N LYS A 56 -29.40 5.27 2.63
CA LYS A 56 -28.71 6.23 1.76
C LYS A 56 -27.64 6.98 2.55
N PRO A 57 -26.38 7.03 2.06
CA PRO A 57 -25.42 7.99 2.57
C PRO A 57 -25.97 9.41 2.41
N SER A 58 -25.91 10.23 3.46
CA SER A 58 -26.39 11.62 3.43
C SER A 58 -25.67 12.44 2.36
N GLU A 59 -26.25 13.55 1.88
CA GLU A 59 -25.56 14.40 0.89
C GLU A 59 -24.23 14.99 1.41
N ILE A 60 -24.08 15.14 2.74
CA ILE A 60 -22.80 15.47 3.37
C ILE A 60 -21.81 14.32 3.17
N PHE A 61 -22.18 13.09 3.53
CA PHE A 61 -21.33 11.91 3.33
C PHE A 61 -21.01 11.69 1.85
N LYS A 62 -21.97 11.87 0.93
CA LYS A 62 -21.71 11.80 -0.52
C LYS A 62 -20.73 12.87 -0.97
N LYS A 63 -20.82 14.10 -0.44
CA LYS A 63 -19.91 15.20 -0.79
C LYS A 63 -18.50 14.96 -0.25
N GLU A 64 -18.37 14.55 1.00
CA GLU A 64 -17.09 14.22 1.65
C GLU A 64 -16.43 12.99 1.01
N PHE A 65 -17.18 11.91 0.81
CA PHE A 65 -16.70 10.71 0.13
C PHE A 65 -16.36 10.98 -1.34
N LYS A 66 -17.05 11.93 -2.00
CA LYS A 66 -16.68 12.38 -3.35
C LYS A 66 -15.39 13.22 -3.34
N SER A 67 -15.16 14.08 -2.34
CA SER A 67 -13.86 14.79 -2.21
C SER A 67 -12.70 13.84 -1.87
N LEU A 68 -12.93 12.83 -1.02
CA LEU A 68 -11.95 11.78 -0.72
C LEU A 68 -11.68 10.90 -1.94
N SER A 69 -12.72 10.62 -2.74
CA SER A 69 -12.65 9.88 -4.02
C SER A 69 -12.07 10.72 -5.18
N THR A 70 -11.97 12.05 -5.05
CA THR A 70 -11.22 12.90 -6.00
C THR A 70 -9.71 12.90 -5.79
N ASN A 71 -9.19 12.16 -4.80
CA ASN A 71 -7.84 11.58 -4.92
C ASN A 71 -7.89 10.56 -6.08
N GLN A 72 -7.73 11.05 -7.31
CA GLN A 72 -7.67 10.18 -8.49
C GLN A 72 -6.56 9.16 -8.27
N VAL A 73 -6.88 7.89 -8.43
CA VAL A 73 -5.89 6.81 -8.36
C VAL A 73 -4.88 7.07 -9.47
N GLU A 74 -3.68 7.53 -9.11
CA GLU A 74 -2.60 7.77 -10.07
C GLU A 74 -2.24 6.41 -10.69
N LEU A 75 -2.77 6.13 -11.88
CA LEU A 75 -2.55 4.90 -12.61
C LEU A 75 -1.29 5.02 -13.49
N PRO A 76 -0.47 3.97 -13.62
CA PRO A 76 0.68 4.00 -14.51
C PRO A 76 0.19 4.07 -15.97
N LYS A 77 0.70 5.06 -16.73
CA LYS A 77 0.19 5.43 -18.05
C LYS A 77 1.16 5.13 -19.19
N THR A 78 2.43 5.48 -19.04
CA THR A 78 3.47 5.20 -20.04
C THR A 78 4.79 4.76 -19.42
N LEU A 79 5.42 3.76 -20.02
CA LEU A 79 6.76 3.26 -19.68
C LEU A 79 7.77 3.76 -20.72
N THR A 80 8.95 4.21 -20.29
CA THR A 80 10.04 4.66 -21.17
C THR A 80 11.40 4.14 -20.70
N ILE A 81 12.16 3.52 -21.60
CA ILE A 81 13.52 2.99 -21.36
C ILE A 81 14.44 3.57 -22.44
N ASP A 82 15.08 4.70 -22.12
CA ASP A 82 15.82 5.51 -23.10
C ASP A 82 17.01 4.74 -23.73
N SER A 83 17.67 3.87 -22.95
CA SER A 83 18.78 3.03 -23.42
C SER A 83 18.37 2.00 -24.49
N LEU A 84 17.11 1.55 -24.45
CA LEU A 84 16.52 0.63 -25.44
C LEU A 84 15.63 1.33 -26.47
N LYS A 85 15.48 2.66 -26.39
CA LYS A 85 14.54 3.48 -27.19
C LYS A 85 13.06 3.06 -27.03
N VAL A 86 12.72 2.26 -26.03
CA VAL A 86 11.34 1.83 -25.76
C VAL A 86 10.56 3.00 -25.17
N LYS A 87 9.41 3.33 -25.76
CA LYS A 87 8.43 4.26 -25.22
C LYS A 87 7.03 3.76 -25.57
N THR A 88 6.23 3.44 -24.57
CA THR A 88 4.95 2.76 -24.77
C THR A 88 3.90 3.10 -23.71
N ASN A 89 2.65 2.74 -23.98
CA ASN A 89 1.54 2.82 -23.03
C ASN A 89 1.50 1.58 -22.13
N ILE A 90 0.83 1.71 -20.98
CA ILE A 90 0.68 0.65 -19.99
C ILE A 90 -0.79 0.20 -19.97
N GLU A 91 -1.06 -1.06 -20.32
CA GLU A 91 -2.35 -1.72 -20.13
C GLU A 91 -2.52 -2.17 -18.68
N GLN A 92 -3.76 -2.26 -18.19
CA GLN A 92 -4.07 -2.94 -16.93
C GLN A 92 -4.39 -4.42 -17.18
N VAL A 93 -3.52 -5.32 -16.71
CA VAL A 93 -3.73 -6.77 -16.79
C VAL A 93 -4.17 -7.33 -15.43
N GLY A 94 -5.01 -8.35 -15.47
CA GLY A 94 -5.48 -9.09 -14.30
C GLY A 94 -4.89 -10.49 -14.25
N LEU A 95 -5.70 -11.45 -13.82
CA LEU A 95 -5.41 -12.88 -13.96
C LEU A 95 -6.11 -13.47 -15.18
N ASP A 96 -5.52 -14.51 -15.75
CA ASP A 96 -6.08 -15.33 -16.83
C ASP A 96 -7.04 -16.43 -16.28
N LYS A 97 -7.50 -17.34 -17.14
CA LYS A 97 -8.37 -18.45 -16.73
C LYS A 97 -7.66 -19.55 -15.91
N LYS A 98 -6.34 -19.60 -15.92
CA LYS A 98 -5.50 -20.52 -15.13
C LYS A 98 -5.03 -19.92 -13.80
N GLY A 99 -5.25 -18.62 -13.57
CA GLY A 99 -4.76 -17.90 -12.40
C GLY A 99 -3.33 -17.35 -12.54
N ALA A 100 -2.77 -17.32 -13.75
CA ALA A 100 -1.52 -16.63 -14.06
C ALA A 100 -1.78 -15.14 -14.33
N MET A 101 -0.74 -14.30 -14.22
CA MET A 101 -0.80 -12.92 -14.69
C MET A 101 -1.09 -12.89 -16.20
N GLY A 102 -2.08 -12.11 -16.62
CA GLY A 102 -2.38 -11.91 -18.04
C GLY A 102 -1.31 -11.04 -18.73
N THR A 103 -1.01 -11.35 -19.99
CA THR A 103 -0.14 -10.53 -20.84
C THR A 103 -0.91 -9.32 -21.41
N PRO A 104 -0.24 -8.23 -21.83
CA PRO A 104 -0.89 -7.14 -22.57
C PRO A 104 -1.46 -7.62 -23.91
N LYS A 105 -2.53 -6.98 -24.39
CA LYS A 105 -3.20 -7.36 -25.64
C LYS A 105 -2.50 -6.84 -26.88
N ASN A 106 -1.86 -5.68 -26.79
CA ASN A 106 -1.05 -5.13 -27.84
C ASN A 106 0.41 -5.54 -27.61
N GLU A 107 1.00 -6.26 -28.57
CA GLU A 107 2.38 -6.77 -28.53
C GLU A 107 3.43 -5.65 -28.37
N GLN A 108 3.08 -4.41 -28.75
CA GLN A 108 3.92 -3.22 -28.61
C GLN A 108 3.61 -2.40 -27.34
N GLN A 109 2.76 -2.91 -26.43
CA GLN A 109 2.45 -2.34 -25.11
C GLN A 109 2.80 -3.30 -23.98
N VAL A 110 2.85 -2.77 -22.75
CA VAL A 110 3.21 -3.51 -21.53
C VAL A 110 2.02 -3.58 -20.59
N GLY A 111 1.87 -4.67 -19.83
CA GLY A 111 0.76 -4.89 -18.90
C GLY A 111 1.17 -4.76 -17.45
N TRP A 112 0.65 -3.77 -16.72
CA TRP A 112 0.80 -3.68 -15.26
C TRP A 112 -0.21 -4.58 -14.53
N TYR A 113 0.28 -5.39 -13.59
CA TYR A 113 -0.55 -6.28 -12.77
C TYR A 113 -1.39 -5.49 -11.76
N LYS A 114 -2.64 -5.22 -12.12
CA LYS A 114 -3.52 -4.27 -11.39
C LYS A 114 -3.97 -4.70 -9.98
N PHE A 115 -3.66 -5.94 -9.58
CA PHE A 115 -3.93 -6.45 -8.23
C PHE A 115 -2.70 -6.39 -7.32
N GLY A 116 -1.53 -6.03 -7.85
CA GLY A 116 -0.34 -5.70 -7.07
C GLY A 116 -0.24 -4.20 -6.77
N PRO A 117 0.83 -3.77 -6.08
CA PRO A 117 1.18 -2.36 -5.92
C PRO A 117 1.24 -1.62 -7.26
N ARG A 118 0.83 -0.34 -7.27
CA ARG A 118 1.08 0.56 -8.40
C ARG A 118 2.58 0.88 -8.44
N PRO A 119 3.19 1.11 -9.61
CA PRO A 119 4.56 1.61 -9.68
C PRO A 119 4.69 2.88 -8.84
N GLY A 120 5.57 2.86 -7.85
CA GLY A 120 5.84 3.98 -6.93
C GLY A 120 5.25 3.80 -5.54
N ASP A 121 4.25 2.92 -5.35
CA ASP A 121 3.81 2.48 -4.02
C ASP A 121 4.86 1.55 -3.37
N VAL A 122 4.71 1.28 -2.07
CA VAL A 122 5.51 0.30 -1.33
C VAL A 122 5.10 -1.12 -1.75
N GLY A 123 6.08 -1.98 -2.00
CA GLY A 123 5.90 -3.35 -2.49
C GLY A 123 6.51 -3.58 -3.88
N ASN A 124 6.20 -4.73 -4.47
CA ASN A 124 6.64 -5.10 -5.81
C ASN A 124 5.55 -4.81 -6.86
N ALA A 125 5.64 -3.68 -7.55
CA ALA A 125 4.85 -3.47 -8.77
C ALA A 125 5.40 -4.37 -9.89
N VAL A 126 4.52 -4.96 -10.72
CA VAL A 126 4.94 -5.88 -11.80
C VAL A 126 4.38 -5.44 -13.14
N ILE A 127 5.24 -5.40 -14.16
CA ILE A 127 4.89 -5.11 -15.55
C ILE A 127 5.42 -6.24 -16.46
N ASP A 128 4.53 -6.85 -17.21
CA ASP A 128 4.84 -7.84 -18.26
C ASP A 128 4.88 -7.17 -19.65
N GLY A 129 5.62 -7.75 -20.59
CA GLY A 129 5.60 -7.34 -21.99
C GLY A 129 6.15 -8.42 -22.91
N HIS A 130 5.59 -8.54 -24.11
CA HIS A 130 5.99 -9.54 -25.09
C HIS A 130 7.44 -9.33 -25.56
N THR A 131 8.15 -10.43 -25.77
CA THR A 131 9.53 -10.43 -26.28
C THR A 131 9.54 -10.31 -27.80
N ASP A 132 8.72 -11.10 -28.48
CA ASP A 132 8.53 -11.11 -29.92
C ASP A 132 7.07 -11.41 -30.29
N THR A 133 6.83 -11.54 -31.60
CA THR A 133 5.55 -11.90 -32.22
C THR A 133 5.85 -12.84 -33.39
N LYS A 134 4.81 -13.46 -33.97
CA LYS A 134 4.93 -14.30 -35.17
C LYS A 134 5.49 -13.58 -36.42
N THR A 135 5.68 -12.26 -36.37
CA THR A 135 6.16 -11.45 -37.49
C THR A 135 7.39 -10.58 -37.16
N GLY A 136 7.88 -10.55 -35.91
CA GLY A 136 9.05 -9.75 -35.54
C GLY A 136 9.16 -9.42 -34.06
N PRO A 137 10.09 -8.52 -33.67
CA PRO A 137 10.31 -8.14 -32.28
C PRO A 137 9.14 -7.36 -31.66
N ALA A 138 8.92 -7.57 -30.36
CA ALA A 138 7.91 -6.92 -29.56
C ALA A 138 8.53 -5.97 -28.52
N VAL A 139 7.69 -5.39 -27.66
CA VAL A 139 8.05 -4.26 -26.80
C VAL A 139 9.27 -4.50 -25.88
N PHE A 140 9.52 -5.75 -25.47
CA PHE A 140 10.60 -6.14 -24.57
C PHE A 140 11.67 -7.05 -25.22
N TYR A 141 11.73 -7.15 -26.56
CA TYR A 141 12.75 -7.92 -27.28
C TYR A 141 14.19 -7.67 -26.78
N GLN A 142 14.55 -6.39 -26.62
CA GLN A 142 15.88 -5.95 -26.18
C GLN A 142 16.02 -5.82 -24.66
N LEU A 143 15.05 -6.29 -23.86
CA LEU A 143 15.06 -6.11 -22.39
C LEU A 143 16.29 -6.75 -21.71
N HIS A 144 16.84 -7.80 -22.35
CA HIS A 144 18.07 -8.48 -21.94
C HIS A 144 19.35 -7.63 -22.07
N GLU A 145 19.33 -6.52 -22.82
CA GLU A 145 20.48 -5.63 -22.98
C GLU A 145 20.68 -4.65 -21.79
N LEU A 146 19.69 -4.57 -20.89
CA LEU A 146 19.71 -3.68 -19.72
C LEU A 146 20.84 -3.98 -18.74
N LYS A 147 21.39 -2.92 -18.16
CA LYS A 147 22.51 -2.97 -17.22
C LYS A 147 22.14 -2.35 -15.87
N LYS A 148 22.82 -2.81 -14.82
CA LYS A 148 22.65 -2.29 -13.46
C LYS A 148 22.93 -0.78 -13.43
N GLY A 149 21.95 0.01 -12.99
CA GLY A 149 22.00 1.47 -12.95
C GLY A 149 21.21 2.18 -14.07
N ASP A 150 20.80 1.45 -15.11
CA ASP A 150 19.92 1.97 -16.17
C ASP A 150 18.59 2.45 -15.61
N LYS A 151 17.97 3.42 -16.30
CA LYS A 151 16.70 4.03 -15.92
C LYS A 151 15.53 3.37 -16.64
N ILE A 152 14.46 3.11 -15.89
CA ILE A 152 13.11 2.86 -16.41
C ILE A 152 12.22 3.97 -15.84
N ASN A 153 11.62 4.76 -16.72
CA ASN A 153 10.73 5.86 -16.33
C ASN A 153 9.27 5.39 -16.45
N ILE A 154 8.48 5.58 -15.40
CA ILE A 154 7.01 5.43 -15.44
C ILE A 154 6.40 6.82 -15.28
N LYS A 155 5.53 7.20 -16.22
CA LYS A 155 4.67 8.37 -16.06
C LYS A 155 3.24 7.91 -15.78
N ASP A 156 2.61 8.51 -14.80
CA ASP A 156 1.23 8.22 -14.40
C ASP A 156 0.20 9.17 -15.06
N GLU A 157 -1.06 9.05 -14.65
CA GLU A 157 -2.15 9.89 -15.15
C GLU A 157 -2.19 11.31 -14.59
N SER A 158 -1.64 11.59 -13.40
CA SER A 158 -1.45 12.97 -12.91
C SER A 158 -0.28 13.67 -13.63
N GLY A 159 0.53 12.88 -14.34
CA GLY A 159 1.62 13.33 -15.18
C GLY A 159 2.95 13.47 -14.42
N ARG A 160 3.05 12.87 -13.24
CA ARG A 160 4.24 12.74 -12.42
C ARG A 160 5.14 11.63 -12.99
N ASN A 161 6.46 11.86 -12.98
CA ASN A 161 7.46 10.95 -13.52
C ASN A 161 8.23 10.22 -12.40
N LEU A 162 8.10 8.89 -12.36
CA LEU A 162 8.82 8.00 -11.44
C LEU A 162 10.02 7.39 -12.15
N VAL A 163 11.20 7.44 -11.54
CA VAL A 163 12.44 6.89 -12.07
C VAL A 163 12.84 5.66 -11.28
N PHE A 164 12.86 4.50 -11.92
CA PHE A 164 13.36 3.25 -11.36
C PHE A 164 14.76 2.94 -11.87
N ARG A 165 15.56 2.25 -11.06
CA ARG A 165 16.93 1.85 -11.39
C ARG A 165 17.05 0.34 -11.41
N VAL A 166 17.58 -0.20 -12.50
CA VAL A 166 17.90 -1.62 -12.63
C VAL A 166 18.91 -2.02 -11.55
N LYS A 167 18.51 -2.95 -10.67
CA LYS A 167 19.37 -3.50 -9.61
C LYS A 167 20.10 -4.76 -10.10
N LYS A 168 19.40 -5.61 -10.87
CA LYS A 168 19.90 -6.83 -11.52
C LYS A 168 18.89 -7.37 -12.53
N LEU A 169 19.37 -8.14 -13.49
CA LEU A 169 18.59 -9.06 -14.34
C LEU A 169 18.77 -10.48 -13.78
N VAL A 170 17.73 -11.32 -13.87
CA VAL A 170 17.83 -12.76 -13.58
C VAL A 170 16.90 -13.51 -14.53
N GLU A 171 17.43 -14.53 -15.19
CA GLU A 171 16.64 -15.53 -15.91
C GLU A 171 16.28 -16.69 -14.99
N TYR A 172 15.06 -17.21 -15.14
CA TYR A 172 14.59 -18.43 -14.49
C TYR A 172 13.93 -19.33 -15.54
N GLY A 173 13.95 -20.64 -15.33
CA GLY A 173 13.07 -21.55 -16.09
C GLY A 173 11.60 -21.17 -15.89
N HIS A 174 10.75 -21.44 -16.87
CA HIS A 174 9.35 -20.99 -16.91
C HIS A 174 8.59 -21.26 -15.60
N LEU A 175 8.83 -22.42 -14.97
CA LEU A 175 8.18 -22.85 -13.73
C LEU A 175 9.00 -22.55 -12.45
N ASP A 176 10.27 -22.14 -12.58
CA ASP A 176 11.20 -21.91 -11.47
C ASP A 176 11.22 -20.46 -10.98
N ALA A 177 10.44 -19.57 -11.61
CA ALA A 177 10.38 -18.16 -11.29
C ALA A 177 9.85 -17.94 -9.85
N PRO A 178 10.64 -17.35 -8.92
CA PRO A 178 10.29 -17.28 -7.49
C PRO A 178 9.19 -16.23 -7.23
N LEU A 179 7.93 -16.66 -7.32
CA LEU A 179 6.75 -15.78 -7.30
C LEU A 179 6.71 -14.82 -6.10
N GLU A 180 7.06 -15.27 -4.89
CA GLU A 180 7.11 -14.42 -3.68
C GLU A 180 8.07 -13.22 -3.84
N LYS A 181 9.20 -13.43 -4.51
CA LYS A 181 10.22 -12.39 -4.76
C LYS A 181 9.82 -11.43 -5.89
N ILE A 182 8.85 -11.81 -6.72
CA ILE A 182 8.42 -11.07 -7.91
C ILE A 182 7.12 -10.30 -7.64
N PHE A 183 6.16 -10.94 -6.95
CA PHE A 183 4.79 -10.46 -6.70
C PHE A 183 4.47 -10.28 -5.21
N GLY A 184 5.27 -10.82 -4.29
CA GLY A 184 5.01 -10.78 -2.85
C GLY A 184 5.29 -9.41 -2.22
N ALA A 185 5.18 -9.34 -0.89
CA ALA A 185 5.39 -8.10 -0.14
C ALA A 185 6.84 -7.62 -0.21
N SER A 186 7.03 -6.29 -0.14
CA SER A 186 8.32 -5.65 0.10
C SER A 186 8.08 -4.34 0.85
N ASP A 187 9.06 -3.94 1.67
CA ASP A 187 9.14 -2.62 2.30
C ASP A 187 9.77 -1.57 1.36
N GLN A 188 10.41 -2.00 0.27
CA GLN A 188 10.95 -1.15 -0.78
C GLN A 188 9.89 -0.80 -1.83
N ARG A 189 10.11 0.28 -2.57
CA ARG A 189 9.26 0.71 -3.70
C ARG A 189 9.86 0.14 -5.00
N ASN A 190 9.50 -1.08 -5.34
CA ASN A 190 10.11 -1.83 -6.45
C ASN A 190 9.23 -1.84 -7.71
N LEU A 191 9.86 -2.00 -8.86
CA LEU A 191 9.22 -2.37 -10.12
C LEU A 191 9.96 -3.54 -10.74
N ASN A 192 9.25 -4.63 -11.00
CA ASN A 192 9.78 -5.82 -11.68
C ASN A 192 9.24 -5.84 -13.11
N LEU A 193 10.14 -5.85 -14.10
CA LEU A 193 9.77 -6.08 -15.50
C LEU A 193 9.95 -7.57 -15.84
N ILE A 194 8.98 -8.17 -16.53
CA ILE A 194 8.99 -9.58 -16.93
C ILE A 194 8.86 -9.68 -18.45
N THR A 195 9.59 -10.62 -19.07
CA THR A 195 9.35 -11.04 -20.45
C THR A 195 9.76 -12.49 -20.69
N CYS A 196 9.42 -13.03 -21.86
CA CYS A 196 9.86 -14.34 -22.33
C CYS A 196 11.29 -14.27 -22.91
N ILE A 197 12.07 -15.33 -22.74
CA ILE A 197 13.44 -15.42 -23.25
C ILE A 197 13.84 -16.89 -23.45
N GLY A 198 14.93 -17.14 -24.16
CA GLY A 198 15.46 -18.49 -24.40
C GLY A 198 14.88 -19.13 -25.65
N THR A 199 14.55 -20.42 -25.59
CA THR A 199 14.02 -21.21 -26.72
C THR A 199 12.50 -21.25 -26.68
N TYR A 200 11.84 -21.10 -27.83
CA TYR A 200 10.39 -21.34 -27.94
C TYR A 200 10.12 -22.85 -28.11
N ASP A 201 9.34 -23.43 -27.21
CA ASP A 201 8.85 -24.81 -27.31
C ASP A 201 7.50 -24.82 -28.05
N GLU A 202 7.45 -25.47 -29.22
CA GLU A 202 6.23 -25.58 -30.04
C GLU A 202 5.15 -26.47 -29.41
N ASN A 203 5.51 -27.37 -28.49
CA ASN A 203 4.58 -28.30 -27.83
C ASN A 203 3.84 -27.61 -26.69
N GLU A 204 4.57 -26.88 -25.84
CA GLU A 204 4.01 -26.08 -24.74
C GLU A 204 3.49 -24.71 -25.23
N GLY A 205 3.85 -24.30 -26.44
CA GLY A 205 3.43 -23.04 -27.06
C GLY A 205 4.02 -21.80 -26.37
N THR A 206 5.21 -21.93 -25.78
CA THR A 206 5.80 -20.88 -24.94
C THR A 206 7.32 -20.99 -24.86
N TYR A 207 7.97 -19.95 -24.33
CA TYR A 207 9.41 -19.93 -24.09
C TYR A 207 9.81 -20.76 -22.86
N ASP A 208 10.98 -21.41 -22.92
CA ASP A 208 11.58 -22.18 -21.82
C ASP A 208 11.92 -21.33 -20.59
N ASN A 209 12.35 -20.08 -20.77
CA ASN A 209 12.78 -19.18 -19.71
C ASN A 209 11.91 -17.91 -19.58
N ARG A 210 12.04 -17.24 -18.42
CA ARG A 210 11.52 -15.89 -18.16
C ARG A 210 12.65 -14.99 -17.65
N LEU A 211 12.83 -13.85 -18.30
CA LEU A 211 13.72 -12.79 -17.83
C LEU A 211 12.95 -11.90 -16.85
N VAL A 212 13.53 -11.66 -15.67
CA VAL A 212 13.02 -10.71 -14.68
C VAL A 212 14.06 -9.63 -14.40
N VAL A 213 13.70 -8.38 -14.69
CA VAL A 213 14.49 -7.19 -14.36
C VAL A 213 14.01 -6.64 -13.02
N PHE A 214 14.81 -6.77 -11.98
CA PHE A 214 14.50 -6.24 -10.65
C PHE A 214 14.97 -4.78 -10.54
N THR A 215 14.07 -3.87 -10.19
CA THR A 215 14.34 -2.42 -10.10
C THR A 215 13.78 -1.79 -8.83
N GLU A 216 14.34 -0.65 -8.44
CA GLU A 216 14.01 0.08 -7.20
C GLU A 216 13.86 1.59 -7.51
N LEU A 217 12.94 2.27 -6.82
CA LEU A 217 12.63 3.68 -7.06
C LEU A 217 13.77 4.63 -6.63
N ASP A 218 14.33 5.37 -7.59
CA ASP A 218 15.22 6.50 -7.37
C ASP A 218 14.38 7.72 -6.96
N GLN A 219 14.03 7.79 -5.67
CA GLN A 219 13.24 8.90 -5.10
C GLN A 219 13.84 10.28 -5.35
N LYS A 220 15.15 10.38 -5.63
CA LYS A 220 15.83 11.66 -5.89
C LYS A 220 15.76 12.10 -7.34
N ALA A 221 15.55 11.16 -8.27
CA ALA A 221 15.33 11.44 -9.69
C ALA A 221 13.83 11.44 -10.08
N SER A 222 12.94 11.09 -9.15
CA SER A 222 11.49 11.03 -9.36
C SER A 222 10.81 12.33 -8.95
N ASP A 223 9.68 12.66 -9.60
CA ASP A 223 8.79 13.73 -9.18
C ASP A 223 8.15 13.40 -7.81
N PRO A 224 8.05 14.38 -6.88
CA PRO A 224 7.43 14.18 -5.57
C PRO A 224 5.93 13.89 -5.68
N VAL A 225 5.33 13.29 -4.64
CA VAL A 225 3.88 13.10 -4.55
C VAL A 225 3.17 14.46 -4.58
N LYS A 226 2.15 14.59 -5.45
CA LYS A 226 1.36 15.83 -5.63
C LYS A 226 0.00 15.82 -4.91
N THR A 227 -0.31 14.77 -4.16
CA THR A 227 -1.45 14.75 -3.22
C THR A 227 -1.01 15.22 -1.82
N PRO A 228 -1.89 15.81 -1.01
CA PRO A 228 -1.62 16.08 0.40
C PRO A 228 -1.15 14.80 1.14
N PRO A 229 -0.14 14.88 2.02
CA PRO A 229 0.23 13.76 2.86
C PRO A 229 -0.84 13.52 3.93
N LYS A 230 -0.85 12.33 4.54
CA LYS A 230 -1.70 12.08 5.72
C LYS A 230 -1.38 13.10 6.84
N PRO A 231 -2.38 13.56 7.61
CA PRO A 231 -2.16 14.52 8.68
C PRO A 231 -1.34 13.96 9.85
N ALA A 232 -0.82 14.86 10.68
CA ALA A 232 -0.39 14.53 12.03
C ALA A 232 -1.57 13.99 12.87
N THR A 233 -1.30 13.38 14.02
CA THR A 233 -2.37 12.91 14.92
C THR A 233 -2.10 13.28 16.38
N ASN A 234 -3.12 13.17 17.23
CA ASN A 234 -3.00 13.29 18.69
C ASN A 234 -2.28 14.59 19.15
N VAL A 235 -2.66 15.74 18.58
CA VAL A 235 -2.11 17.06 18.93
C VAL A 235 -2.55 17.41 20.36
N ARG A 236 -1.59 17.82 21.20
CA ARG A 236 -1.81 18.16 22.62
C ARG A 236 -1.02 19.39 23.01
N VAL A 237 -1.60 20.23 23.86
CA VAL A 237 -0.93 21.39 24.48
C VAL A 237 -0.59 21.04 25.92
N SER A 238 0.64 21.30 26.34
CA SER A 238 1.09 21.08 27.73
C SER A 238 2.29 21.96 28.06
N SER A 239 2.25 22.64 29.21
CA SER A 239 3.41 23.30 29.85
C SER A 239 4.29 24.14 28.93
N GLY A 240 3.68 24.96 28.05
CA GLY A 240 4.40 25.83 27.12
C GLY A 240 4.83 25.18 25.80
N PHE A 241 4.31 23.99 25.47
CA PHE A 241 4.57 23.29 24.20
C PHE A 241 3.28 22.79 23.55
N VAL A 242 3.27 22.75 22.22
CA VAL A 242 2.36 21.88 21.45
C VAL A 242 3.13 20.64 21.01
N ASN A 243 2.55 19.46 21.20
CA ASN A 243 3.13 18.15 20.91
C ASN A 243 2.18 17.38 19.98
N TRP A 244 2.71 16.50 19.13
CA TRP A 244 1.90 15.68 18.23
C TRP A 244 2.53 14.32 17.95
N TYR A 245 1.75 13.39 17.42
CA TYR A 245 2.25 12.18 16.79
C TYR A 245 2.48 12.44 15.30
N ALA A 246 3.59 11.93 14.78
CA ALA A 246 3.94 12.04 13.36
C ALA A 246 2.85 11.45 12.45
N SER A 247 2.83 11.92 11.21
CA SER A 247 2.08 11.28 10.13
C SER A 247 2.60 9.85 9.88
N THR A 248 1.76 9.00 9.30
CA THR A 248 2.10 7.64 8.83
C THR A 248 2.43 7.63 7.32
N ASP A 249 3.03 8.72 6.85
CA ASP A 249 3.33 9.02 5.46
C ASP A 249 4.82 9.39 5.34
N ASP A 250 5.57 8.62 4.57
CA ASP A 250 7.03 8.74 4.42
C ASP A 250 7.48 9.81 3.41
N GLU A 251 6.54 10.46 2.71
CA GLU A 251 6.83 11.65 1.91
C GLU A 251 6.90 12.94 2.75
N VAL A 252 6.55 12.89 4.04
CA VAL A 252 6.53 14.07 4.94
C VAL A 252 7.95 14.51 5.31
N VAL A 253 8.30 15.74 4.93
CA VAL A 253 9.60 16.37 5.21
C VAL A 253 9.55 17.35 6.36
N THR A 254 8.42 18.03 6.57
CA THR A 254 8.28 19.12 7.55
C THR A 254 6.88 19.10 8.17
N TYR A 255 6.72 19.74 9.32
CA TYR A 255 5.42 20.05 9.94
C TYR A 255 5.30 21.56 10.11
N ASN A 256 4.15 22.13 9.79
CA ASN A 256 3.86 23.55 9.99
C ASN A 256 2.97 23.74 11.23
N ILE A 257 3.35 24.70 12.09
CA ILE A 257 2.66 24.96 13.35
C ILE A 257 1.94 26.31 13.26
N TYR A 258 0.63 26.28 13.48
CA TYR A 258 -0.26 27.43 13.43
C TYR A 258 -0.99 27.63 14.77
N GLN A 259 -1.21 28.89 15.12
CA GLN A 259 -2.14 29.32 16.14
C GLN A 259 -3.39 29.90 15.45
N GLU A 260 -4.56 29.63 16.00
CA GLU A 260 -5.83 30.19 15.54
C GLU A 260 -6.58 30.80 16.72
N GLN A 261 -6.87 32.09 16.62
CA GLN A 261 -7.52 32.90 17.65
C GLN A 261 -8.44 33.92 16.98
N ASP A 262 -9.65 34.12 17.50
CA ASP A 262 -10.65 35.08 16.99
C ASP A 262 -10.91 34.96 15.47
N GLY A 263 -10.92 33.72 14.96
CA GLY A 263 -11.09 33.40 13.54
C GLY A 263 -9.88 33.70 12.64
N LYS A 264 -8.75 34.14 13.21
CA LYS A 264 -7.52 34.48 12.48
C LYS A 264 -6.44 33.43 12.72
N ARG A 265 -5.83 32.96 11.64
CA ARG A 265 -4.70 32.03 11.67
C ARG A 265 -3.37 32.77 11.56
N LYS A 266 -2.39 32.35 12.36
CA LYS A 266 -1.01 32.82 12.35
C LYS A 266 -0.06 31.63 12.34
N LYS A 267 0.91 31.57 11.41
CA LYS A 267 1.99 30.58 11.48
C LYS A 267 2.94 30.97 12.62
N LEU A 268 3.21 30.04 13.53
CA LEU A 268 4.18 30.21 14.60
C LEU A 268 5.58 29.73 14.17
N GLY A 269 5.65 28.69 13.34
CA GLY A 269 6.91 28.15 12.85
C GLY A 269 6.73 26.85 12.07
N SER A 270 7.83 26.12 11.97
CA SER A 270 7.94 24.80 11.33
C SER A 270 8.88 23.90 12.15
N THR A 271 8.80 22.60 11.93
CA THR A 271 9.65 21.57 12.59
C THR A 271 9.85 20.41 11.62
N GLU A 272 11.08 19.96 11.42
CA GLU A 272 11.38 18.95 10.40
C GLU A 272 10.88 17.55 10.79
N SER A 273 10.72 16.67 9.79
CA SER A 273 10.20 15.31 10.00
C SER A 273 11.12 14.45 10.87
N ILE A 274 12.42 14.74 10.88
CA ILE A 274 13.42 14.11 11.74
C ILE A 274 13.48 14.68 13.18
N GLU A 275 12.92 15.86 13.44
CA GLU A 275 13.02 16.52 14.75
C GLU A 275 12.00 15.98 15.76
N ARG A 276 12.12 16.37 17.04
CA ARG A 276 11.10 16.05 18.05
C ARG A 276 9.76 16.66 17.64
N LYS A 277 8.68 15.90 17.74
CA LYS A 277 7.31 16.32 17.40
C LYS A 277 6.69 17.17 18.52
N ALA A 278 7.40 18.24 18.88
CA ALA A 278 7.08 19.20 19.93
C ALA A 278 7.63 20.58 19.54
N PHE A 279 6.80 21.62 19.65
CA PHE A 279 7.15 23.00 19.30
C PHE A 279 6.90 23.92 20.51
N PRO A 280 7.86 24.77 20.91
CA PRO A 280 7.70 25.70 22.04
C PRO A 280 6.72 26.81 21.69
N LEU A 281 5.83 27.11 22.63
CA LEU A 281 4.84 28.18 22.52
C LEU A 281 5.32 29.44 23.26
N PRO A 282 4.98 30.65 22.80
CA PRO A 282 5.16 31.86 23.60
C PRO A 282 4.42 31.77 24.94
N GLN A 283 4.86 32.55 25.93
CA GLN A 283 4.12 32.71 27.18
C GLN A 283 2.70 33.24 26.91
N ASP A 284 1.75 32.79 27.74
CA ASP A 284 0.33 33.17 27.73
C ASP A 284 -0.40 32.94 26.38
N THR A 285 0.13 32.08 25.50
CA THR A 285 -0.50 31.78 24.21
C THR A 285 -1.79 30.99 24.39
N THR A 286 -2.90 31.57 23.93
CA THR A 286 -4.26 30.99 23.96
C THR A 286 -4.78 30.71 22.54
N GLY A 287 -5.92 30.03 22.44
CA GLY A 287 -6.55 29.66 21.16
C GLY A 287 -6.33 28.20 20.75
N ARG A 288 -6.67 27.87 19.50
CA ARG A 288 -6.56 26.53 18.91
C ARG A 288 -5.20 26.37 18.24
N PHE A 289 -4.48 25.28 18.53
CA PHE A 289 -3.22 24.96 17.85
C PHE A 289 -3.46 23.92 16.77
N ILE A 290 -2.88 24.17 15.61
CA ILE A 290 -3.08 23.38 14.39
C ILE A 290 -1.69 22.98 13.86
N ILE A 291 -1.54 21.71 13.53
CA ILE A 291 -0.37 21.09 12.94
C ILE A 291 -0.78 20.53 11.57
N THR A 292 -0.06 20.90 10.52
CA THR A 292 -0.16 20.24 9.21
C THR A 292 1.16 19.55 8.89
N ALA A 293 1.09 18.38 8.26
CA ALA A 293 2.24 17.68 7.71
C ALA A 293 2.50 18.20 6.29
N VAL A 294 3.77 18.34 5.89
CA VAL A 294 4.17 18.90 4.59
C VAL A 294 5.01 17.89 3.83
N ASN A 295 4.63 17.58 2.60
CA ASN A 295 5.34 16.62 1.75
C ASN A 295 6.48 17.26 0.94
N LYS A 296 7.26 16.44 0.21
CA LYS A 296 8.35 16.87 -0.69
C LYS A 296 7.93 17.86 -1.78
N ALA A 297 6.64 17.96 -2.13
CA ALA A 297 6.11 18.94 -3.07
C ALA A 297 5.69 20.28 -2.41
N GLY A 298 5.86 20.42 -1.08
CA GLY A 298 5.43 21.59 -0.32
C GLY A 298 3.93 21.63 -0.01
N ILE A 299 3.21 20.53 -0.22
CA ILE A 299 1.76 20.45 -0.03
C ILE A 299 1.46 20.09 1.43
N GLU A 300 0.59 20.86 2.07
CA GLU A 300 0.12 20.62 3.43
C GLU A 300 -1.01 19.58 3.48
N SER A 301 -1.04 18.79 4.55
CA SER A 301 -2.14 17.89 4.91
C SER A 301 -3.41 18.63 5.33
N GLU A 302 -4.48 17.87 5.57
CA GLU A 302 -5.59 18.32 6.43
C GLU A 302 -5.11 18.73 7.84
N GLU A 303 -5.94 19.48 8.56
CA GLU A 303 -5.60 20.06 9.86
C GLU A 303 -5.69 19.04 11.00
N ALA A 304 -4.55 18.72 11.62
CA ALA A 304 -4.54 18.08 12.93
C ALA A 304 -4.55 19.17 14.01
N PHE A 305 -5.51 19.17 14.92
CA PHE A 305 -5.62 20.21 15.94
C PHE A 305 -5.82 19.66 17.35
N SER A 306 -5.44 20.47 18.35
CA SER A 306 -5.64 20.12 19.76
C SER A 306 -7.14 20.01 20.06
N ALA A 307 -7.59 18.82 20.47
CA ALA A 307 -8.94 18.64 20.96
C ALA A 307 -9.14 19.48 22.24
N VAL A 308 -10.17 20.34 22.25
CA VAL A 308 -10.52 21.13 23.44
C VAL A 308 -11.16 20.19 24.45
N GLN A 309 -10.41 19.79 25.47
CA GLN A 309 -11.00 19.22 26.68
C GLN A 309 -11.81 20.33 27.38
N LYS A 310 -13.09 20.06 27.62
CA LYS A 310 -13.95 20.82 28.53
C LYS A 310 -13.76 20.31 29.95
#